data_AF-A0AAU0KIN4-F1
#
_entry.id   AF-A0AAU0KIN4-F1
#
_cell.length_a   1.000
_cell.length_b   1.000
_cell.length_c   1.000
_cell.angle_alpha   90.00
_cell.angle_beta   90.00
_cell.angle_gamma   90.00
#
_symmetry.space_group_name_H-M   'P 1'
#
loop_
_entity.id
_entity.type
_entity.pdbx_description
1 polymer ?
#
loop_
_entity_poly.entity_id
_entity_poly.type
_entity_poly.pdbx_seq_one_letter_code
_entity_poly.pdbx_strand_id
1 'polypeptide(L)'
;MQSLYNADIYPDEVREMILESGQIGIEIANRWMMGWPKRVVNLLIQDMYEDVFQYQLLQEQDVIARASNLSHLAPIEIVVMSGLSLEPPEV
;
A
#
# COMPACT_ATOMS: atom_id res chain seq x y z
N MET A 1 5.87 -7.25 13.59
CA MET A 1 4.86 -6.24 13.21
C MET A 1 5.60 -5.02 12.74
N GLN A 2 5.49 -4.68 11.47
CA GLN A 2 6.08 -3.46 10.93
C GLN A 2 5.22 -2.28 11.39
N SER A 3 5.85 -1.18 11.81
CA SER A 3 5.11 0.02 12.20
C SER A 3 4.75 0.86 10.98
N LEU A 4 3.60 1.54 11.03
CA LEU A 4 3.23 2.54 10.03
C LEU A 4 4.17 3.76 10.14
N TYR A 5 4.82 4.09 9.04
CA TYR A 5 5.75 5.22 8.92
C TYR A 5 4.98 6.53 8.83
N ASN A 6 5.42 7.53 9.61
CA ASN A 6 4.74 8.82 9.75
C ASN A 6 3.23 8.69 9.99
N ALA A 7 2.86 7.82 10.93
CA ALA A 7 1.45 7.50 11.26
C ALA A 7 0.59 8.74 11.57
N ASP A 8 1.20 9.81 12.09
CA ASP A 8 0.52 11.06 12.45
C ASP A 8 0.02 11.88 11.24
N ILE A 9 0.48 11.57 10.02
CA ILE A 9 0.00 12.23 8.79
C ILE A 9 -1.38 11.72 8.38
N TYR A 10 -1.69 10.47 8.72
CA TYR A 10 -2.95 9.84 8.35
C TYR A 10 -4.05 10.25 9.34
N PRO A 11 -5.24 10.63 8.86
CA PRO A 11 -6.44 10.69 9.68
C PRO A 11 -6.66 9.37 10.43
N ASP A 12 -7.30 9.43 11.60
CA ASP A 12 -7.47 8.26 12.46
C ASP A 12 -8.16 7.08 11.74
N GLU A 13 -9.19 7.36 10.94
CA GLU A 13 -9.93 6.37 10.14
C GLU A 13 -9.03 5.68 9.10
N VAL A 14 -8.27 6.47 8.34
CA VAL A 14 -7.32 5.94 7.34
C VAL A 14 -6.22 5.12 8.01
N ARG A 15 -5.72 5.58 9.16
CA ARG A 15 -4.69 4.87 9.93
C ARG A 15 -5.21 3.52 10.42
N GLU A 16 -6.42 3.47 10.96
CA GLU A 16 -7.06 2.24 11.41
C GLU A 16 -7.22 1.26 10.24
N MET A 17 -7.77 1.72 9.11
CA MET A 17 -7.90 0.92 7.88
C MET A 17 -6.55 0.32 7.41
N ILE A 18 -5.47 1.10 7.40
CA ILE A 18 -4.14 0.60 7.02
C ILE A 18 -3.67 -0.51 7.99
N LEU A 19 -3.89 -0.33 9.29
CA LEU A 19 -3.47 -1.30 10.31
C LEU A 19 -4.30 -2.59 10.23
N GLU A 20 -5.61 -2.49 9.99
CA GLU A 20 -6.51 -3.64 9.80
C GLU A 20 -6.19 -4.42 8.52
N SER A 21 -5.64 -3.76 7.50
CA SER A 21 -5.16 -4.38 6.27
C SER A 21 -3.92 -5.28 6.47
N GLY A 22 -3.34 -5.27 7.68
CA GLY A 22 -2.23 -6.13 8.07
C GLY A 22 -0.92 -5.77 7.38
N GLN A 23 -0.02 -6.75 7.30
CA GLN A 23 1.37 -6.52 6.88
C GLN A 23 1.48 -5.92 5.47
N ILE A 24 0.70 -6.41 4.49
CA ILE A 24 0.72 -5.90 3.12
C ILE A 24 0.24 -4.45 3.08
N GLY A 25 -0.85 -4.13 3.79
CA GLY A 25 -1.36 -2.75 3.85
C GLY A 25 -0.34 -1.76 4.42
N ILE A 26 0.33 -2.14 5.51
CA ILE A 26 1.40 -1.34 6.11
C ILE A 26 2.58 -1.17 5.15
N GLU A 27 2.98 -2.20 4.42
CA GLU A 27 4.03 -2.12 3.40
C GLU A 27 3.68 -1.16 2.28
N ILE A 28 2.45 -1.20 1.76
CA ILE A 28 1.96 -0.28 0.71
C ILE A 28 2.00 1.16 1.23
N ALA A 29 1.40 1.43 2.38
CA ALA A 29 1.34 2.78 2.96
C ALA A 29 2.75 3.34 3.23
N ASN A 30 3.64 2.51 3.78
CA ASN A 30 5.03 2.90 4.03
C ASN A 30 5.77 3.20 2.72
N ARG A 31 5.64 2.32 1.72
CA ARG A 31 6.27 2.49 0.41
C ARG A 31 5.80 3.78 -0.27
N TRP A 32 4.50 4.06 -0.22
CA TRP A 32 3.93 5.28 -0.76
C TRP A 32 4.42 6.53 -0.02
N MET A 33 4.39 6.53 1.30
CA MET A 33 4.82 7.69 2.09
C MET A 33 6.33 7.95 1.98
N MET A 34 7.15 6.90 1.86
CA MET A 34 8.60 7.06 1.69
C MET A 34 8.97 7.50 0.27
N GLY A 35 8.31 6.96 -0.76
CA GLY A 35 8.64 7.23 -2.17
C GLY A 35 7.97 8.49 -2.72
N TRP A 36 6.70 8.71 -2.38
CA TRP A 36 5.86 9.77 -2.96
C TRP A 36 5.04 10.51 -1.88
N PRO A 37 5.68 11.06 -0.82
CA PRO A 37 4.96 11.69 0.28
C PRO A 37 4.01 12.81 -0.17
N LYS A 38 4.40 13.59 -1.18
CA LYS A 38 3.54 14.66 -1.74
C LYS A 38 2.26 14.13 -2.38
N ARG A 39 2.34 13.00 -3.11
CA ARG A 39 1.16 12.38 -3.74
C ARG A 39 0.24 11.80 -2.68
N VAL A 40 0.80 11.15 -1.66
CA VAL A 40 0.02 10.64 -0.52
C VAL A 40 -0.74 11.76 0.17
N VAL A 41 -0.07 12.87 0.49
CA VAL A 41 -0.72 14.02 1.12
C VAL A 41 -1.80 14.61 0.21
N ASN A 42 -1.58 14.70 -1.10
CA ASN A 42 -2.60 15.17 -2.05
C ASN A 42 -3.84 14.25 -2.06
N LEU A 43 -3.64 12.93 -2.09
CA LEU A 43 -4.73 11.95 -2.02
C LEU A 43 -5.53 12.05 -0.72
N LEU A 44 -4.86 12.30 0.41
CA LEU A 44 -5.52 12.52 1.70
C LEU A 44 -6.34 13.82 1.71
N ILE A 45 -5.81 14.91 1.15
CA ILE A 45 -6.53 16.19 1.06
C ILE A 45 -7.76 16.08 0.15
N GLN A 46 -7.68 15.28 -0.91
CA GLN A 46 -8.76 15.07 -1.87
C GLN A 46 -9.78 14.01 -1.43
N ASP A 47 -9.60 13.41 -0.25
CA ASP A 47 -10.45 12.31 0.24
C ASP A 47 -10.48 11.09 -0.69
N MET A 48 -9.40 10.88 -1.45
CA MET A 48 -9.27 9.79 -2.43
C MET A 48 -8.33 8.67 -1.97
N TYR A 49 -7.61 8.87 -0.87
CA TYR A 49 -6.58 7.93 -0.42
C TYR A 49 -7.12 6.52 -0.16
N GLU A 50 -8.24 6.41 0.54
CA GLU A 50 -8.83 5.12 0.92
C GLU A 50 -9.18 4.28 -0.30
N ASP A 51 -9.91 4.84 -1.26
CA ASP A 51 -10.32 4.14 -2.48
C ASP A 51 -9.12 3.61 -3.28
N VAL A 52 -8.12 4.45 -3.50
CA VAL A 52 -6.94 4.05 -4.29
C VAL A 52 -6.05 3.07 -3.52
N PHE A 53 -5.98 3.20 -2.20
CA PHE A 53 -5.25 2.29 -1.34
C PHE A 53 -5.89 0.90 -1.33
N GLN A 54 -7.21 0.82 -1.14
CA GLN A 54 -7.95 -0.44 -1.17
C GLN A 54 -7.81 -1.13 -2.54
N TYR A 55 -7.87 -0.35 -3.62
CA TYR A 55 -7.64 -0.88 -4.96
C TYR A 55 -6.24 -1.50 -5.10
N GLN A 56 -5.19 -0.77 -4.70
CA GLN A 56 -3.81 -1.28 -4.72
C GLN A 56 -3.66 -2.54 -3.86
N LEU A 57 -4.23 -2.54 -2.65
CA LEU A 57 -4.17 -3.65 -1.72
C LEU A 57 -4.78 -4.93 -2.33
N LEU A 58 -5.95 -4.82 -2.95
CA LEU A 58 -6.60 -5.94 -3.62
C LEU A 58 -5.75 -6.48 -4.78
N GLN A 59 -5.13 -5.59 -5.58
CA GLN A 59 -4.26 -6.02 -6.68
C GLN A 59 -3.01 -6.75 -6.19
N GLU A 60 -2.34 -6.23 -5.16
CA GLU A 60 -1.16 -6.89 -4.60
C GLU A 60 -1.52 -8.24 -3.97
N GLN A 61 -2.61 -8.32 -3.21
CA GLN A 61 -3.10 -9.58 -2.64
C GLN A 61 -3.42 -10.63 -3.70
N ASP A 62 -4.08 -10.24 -4.79
CA ASP A 62 -4.44 -11.14 -5.90
C ASP A 62 -3.19 -11.66 -6.63
N VAL A 63 -2.21 -10.78 -6.89
CA VAL A 63 -0.91 -11.16 -7.47
C VAL A 63 -0.15 -12.11 -6.56
N ILE A 64 -0.07 -11.82 -5.26
CA ILE A 64 0.63 -12.65 -4.28
C ILE A 64 -0.04 -14.02 -4.14
N ALA A 65 -1.37 -14.06 -4.06
CA ALA A 65 -2.13 -15.31 -3.93
C ALA A 65 -1.93 -16.24 -5.13
N ARG A 66 -1.84 -15.67 -6.35
CA ARG A 66 -1.58 -16.42 -7.59
C ARG A 66 -0.14 -16.93 -7.72
N ALA A 67 0.80 -16.36 -6.99
CA ALA A 67 2.22 -16.71 -7.03
C ALA A 67 2.59 -17.82 -6.03
N SER A 68 1.70 -18.78 -5.81
CA SER A 68 1.88 -19.85 -4.81
C SER A 68 3.12 -20.73 -5.09
N ASN A 69 3.56 -20.80 -6.34
CA ASN A 69 4.78 -21.48 -6.78
C ASN A 69 6.08 -20.68 -6.52
N LEU A 70 5.97 -19.42 -6.09
CA LEU A 70 7.09 -18.51 -5.83
C LEU A 70 7.24 -18.20 -4.33
N SER A 71 6.96 -19.18 -3.47
CA SER A 71 6.94 -19.01 -2.00
C SER A 71 8.29 -18.62 -1.36
N HIS A 72 9.38 -18.65 -2.14
CA HIS A 72 10.71 -18.22 -1.70
C HIS A 72 10.94 -16.71 -1.89
N LEU A 73 10.09 -16.04 -2.67
CA LEU A 73 10.14 -14.60 -2.89
C LEU A 73 9.37 -13.86 -1.81
N ALA A 74 9.85 -12.68 -1.45
CA ALA A 74 9.10 -11.75 -0.64
C ALA A 74 7.87 -11.22 -1.42
N PRO A 75 6.77 -10.84 -0.74
CA PRO A 75 5.59 -10.27 -1.38
C PRO A 75 5.91 -9.15 -2.37
N ILE A 76 6.77 -8.22 -2.00
CA ILE A 76 7.17 -7.09 -2.86
C ILE A 76 7.89 -7.54 -4.14
N GLU A 77 8.69 -8.61 -4.08
CA GLU A 77 9.38 -9.15 -5.26
C GLU A 77 8.38 -9.75 -6.24
N ILE A 78 7.37 -10.46 -5.73
CA ILE A 78 6.27 -11.00 -6.54
C ILE A 78 5.50 -9.84 -7.22
N VAL A 79 5.17 -8.80 -6.47
CA VAL A 79 4.46 -7.63 -7.01
C VAL A 79 5.27 -6.96 -8.12
N VAL A 80 6.57 -6.73 -7.90
CA VAL A 80 7.48 -6.17 -8.93
C VAL A 80 7.51 -7.05 -10.18
N MET A 81 7.65 -8.37 -10.02
CA MET A 81 7.70 -9.31 -11.14
C MET A 81 6.39 -9.34 -11.95
N SER A 82 5.25 -9.05 -11.33
CA SER A 82 3.96 -8.98 -12.02
C SER A 82 3.80 -7.74 -12.92
N GLY A 83 4.69 -6.75 -12.79
CA GLY A 83 4.60 -5.48 -13.50
C GLY A 83 3.58 -4.50 -12.92
N LEU A 84 3.06 -4.77 -11.72
CA LEU A 84 2.16 -3.86 -11.02
C LEU A 84 2.89 -2.53 -10.73
N SER A 85 2.21 -1.41 -10.94
CA SER A 85 2.71 -0.12 -10.47
C SER A 85 2.76 -0.12 -8.94
N LEU A 86 3.89 0.30 -8.38
CA LEU A 86 4.07 0.44 -6.94
C LEU A 86 3.73 1.84 -6.43
N GLU A 87 3.60 2.80 -7.35
CA GLU A 87 3.40 4.21 -7.04
C GLU A 87 1.92 4.50 -6.75
N PRO A 88 1.63 5.46 -5.85
CA PRO A 88 0.29 6.02 -5.75
C PRO A 88 -0.07 6.80 -7.03
N PRO A 89 -1.37 6.85 -7.41
CA PRO A 89 -1.84 7.62 -8.55
C PRO A 89 -1.54 9.13 -8.40
N GLU A 90 -1.41 9.84 -9.52
CA GLU A 90 -0.93 11.24 -9.56
C GLU A 90 -1.98 12.31 -9.23
N VAL A 91 -3.28 11.99 -9.30
CA VAL A 91 -4.47 12.86 -9.04
C VAL A 91 -4.32 14.37 -9.25
#